data_AF-A0A961H734-F1
#
_entry.id   AF-A0A961H734-F1
#
_cell.length_a   1.000
_cell.length_b   1.000
_cell.length_c   1.000
_cell.angle_alpha   90.00
_cell.angle_beta   90.00
_cell.angle_gamma   90.00
#
_symmetry.space_group_name_H-M   'P 1'
#
loop_
_entity.id
_entity.type
_entity.pdbx_description
1 polymer ?
#
loop_
_entity_poly.entity_id
_entity_poly.type
_entity_poly.pdbx_seq_one_letter_code
_entity_poly.pdbx_strand_id
1 'polypeptide(L)'
;MDTAAMKQAVEAYTRLHSARDLDALVDLFAEDAVAYDPVDADPHVGKAAIREFFSGTHQMADEFKLELTGPVRAVADFAAFPMTVTTKIGEMSMQLDIIDVFTFNDAGKVVEMKAYWSMDDARFG
;
A
#
# COMPACT_ATOMS: atom_id res chain seq x y z
N MET A 1 -8.47 12.92 11.55
CA MET A 1 -8.86 13.25 10.15
C MET A 1 -10.30 12.81 9.91
N ASP A 2 -11.09 13.43 9.02
CA ASP A 2 -12.44 12.90 8.74
C ASP A 2 -12.41 11.61 7.89
N THR A 3 -13.48 10.82 7.95
CA THR A 3 -13.54 9.53 7.25
C THR A 3 -13.56 9.62 5.74
N ALA A 4 -14.03 10.73 5.17
CA ALA A 4 -14.01 10.92 3.72
C ALA A 4 -12.58 11.18 3.23
N ALA A 5 -11.83 12.00 3.97
CA ALA A 5 -10.45 12.30 3.66
C ALA A 5 -9.55 11.06 3.81
N MET A 6 -9.77 10.19 4.81
CA MET A 6 -9.05 8.92 4.91
C MET A 6 -9.29 8.00 3.70
N LYS A 7 -10.55 7.94 3.21
CA LYS A 7 -10.87 7.16 2.00
C LYS A 7 -10.20 7.73 0.75
N GLN A 8 -10.17 9.05 0.62
CA GLN A 8 -9.45 9.72 -0.47
C GLN A 8 -7.94 9.44 -0.41
N ALA A 9 -7.34 9.39 0.79
CA ALA A 9 -5.93 9.02 0.94
C ALA A 9 -5.66 7.56 0.50
N VAL A 10 -6.56 6.62 0.81
CA VAL A 10 -6.47 5.23 0.34
C VAL A 10 -6.63 5.12 -1.18
N GLU A 11 -7.58 5.84 -1.77
CA GLU A 11 -7.74 5.92 -3.23
C GLU A 11 -6.53 6.56 -3.91
N ALA A 12 -5.94 7.58 -3.28
CA ALA A 12 -4.70 8.19 -3.75
C ALA A 12 -3.53 7.20 -3.66
N TYR A 13 -3.40 6.45 -2.56
CA TYR A 13 -2.38 5.42 -2.38
C TYR A 13 -2.39 4.41 -3.53
N THR A 14 -3.52 3.76 -3.81
CA THR A 14 -3.60 2.75 -4.88
C THR A 14 -3.32 3.34 -6.27
N ARG A 15 -3.83 4.55 -6.55
CA ARG A 15 -3.59 5.25 -7.82
C ARG A 15 -2.12 5.65 -7.99
N LEU A 16 -1.50 6.24 -6.99
CA LEU A 16 -0.11 6.73 -7.05
C LEU A 16 0.89 5.57 -7.13
N HIS A 17 0.64 4.50 -6.38
CA HIS A 17 1.44 3.27 -6.44
C HIS A 17 1.34 2.63 -7.83
N SER A 18 0.14 2.52 -8.40
CA SER A 18 -0.05 2.02 -9.78
C SER A 18 0.61 2.92 -10.84
N ALA A 19 0.60 4.24 -10.63
CA ALA A 19 1.26 5.20 -11.50
C ALA A 19 2.79 5.26 -11.29
N ARG A 20 3.32 4.54 -10.30
CA ARG A 20 4.73 4.58 -9.87
C ARG A 20 5.22 5.99 -9.53
N ASP A 21 4.31 6.86 -9.06
CA ASP A 21 4.63 8.22 -8.62
C ASP A 21 5.15 8.17 -7.19
N LEU A 22 6.43 7.84 -7.06
CA LEU A 22 7.06 7.58 -5.77
C LEU A 22 7.07 8.80 -4.86
N ASP A 23 7.24 10.00 -5.40
CA ASP A 23 7.29 11.25 -4.61
C ASP A 23 5.94 11.54 -3.97
N ALA A 24 4.87 11.50 -4.75
CA ALA A 24 3.52 11.72 -4.21
C ALA A 24 3.06 10.56 -3.32
N LEU A 25 3.45 9.32 -3.64
CA LEU A 25 3.11 8.13 -2.85
C LEU A 25 3.67 8.23 -1.44
N VAL A 26 4.97 8.51 -1.30
CA VAL A 26 5.62 8.56 0.03
C VAL A 26 5.25 9.83 0.80
N ASP A 27 4.76 10.88 0.12
CA ASP A 27 4.19 12.03 0.81
C ASP A 27 2.93 11.67 1.60
N LEU A 28 2.21 10.58 1.28
CA LEU A 28 1.08 10.12 2.11
C LEU A 28 1.52 9.69 3.52
N PHE A 29 2.79 9.37 3.72
CA PHE A 29 3.33 8.83 4.96
C PHE A 29 3.98 9.91 5.84
N ALA A 30 3.90 9.70 7.15
CA ALA A 30 4.65 10.50 8.12
C ALA A 30 6.15 10.24 8.00
N GLU A 31 6.98 11.15 8.52
CA GLU A 31 8.44 11.01 8.43
C GLU A 31 8.95 9.76 9.16
N ASP A 32 8.33 9.44 10.29
CA ASP A 32 8.61 8.33 11.19
C ASP A 32 7.64 7.14 10.99
N ALA A 33 6.91 7.10 9.88
CA ALA A 33 5.95 6.04 9.60
C ALA A 33 6.61 4.66 9.54
N VAL A 34 5.85 3.62 9.90
CA VAL A 34 6.31 2.23 9.84
C VAL A 34 5.40 1.42 8.92
N ALA A 35 5.98 0.70 7.96
CA ALA A 35 5.25 -0.22 7.08
C ALA A 35 5.66 -1.67 7.35
N TYR A 36 4.67 -2.53 7.57
CA TYR A 36 4.81 -3.98 7.69
C TYR A 36 4.15 -4.63 6.46
N ASP A 37 4.97 -5.11 5.53
CA ASP A 37 4.50 -5.63 4.24
C ASP A 37 5.36 -6.84 3.79
N PRO A 38 4.92 -8.09 4.04
CA PRO A 38 3.71 -8.47 4.80
C PRO A 38 3.86 -8.21 6.30
N VAL A 39 2.75 -8.33 7.04
CA VAL A 39 2.66 -7.97 8.47
C VAL A 39 3.62 -8.74 9.39
N ASP A 40 4.11 -9.91 8.98
CA ASP A 40 5.01 -10.78 9.75
C ASP A 40 6.50 -10.63 9.36
N ALA A 41 6.83 -9.77 8.40
CA ALA A 41 8.19 -9.45 8.01
C ALA A 41 8.82 -8.33 8.88
N ASP A 42 10.14 -8.15 8.74
CA ASP A 42 10.83 -7.01 9.35
C ASP A 42 10.28 -5.69 8.77
N PRO A 43 9.94 -4.70 9.62
CA PRO A 43 9.30 -3.49 9.15
C PRO A 43 10.24 -2.54 8.42
N HIS A 44 9.67 -1.76 7.50
CA HIS A 44 10.30 -0.58 6.91
C HIS A 44 10.04 0.64 7.79
N VAL A 45 11.08 1.12 8.49
CA VAL A 45 10.97 2.18 9.49
C VAL A 45 11.44 3.52 8.92
N GLY A 46 10.53 4.49 8.90
CA GLY A 46 10.72 5.84 8.40
C GLY A 46 10.43 5.97 6.90
N LYS A 47 10.03 7.19 6.49
CA LYS A 47 9.65 7.51 5.10
C LYS A 47 10.73 7.13 4.09
N ALA A 48 12.00 7.31 4.44
CA ALA A 48 13.12 6.93 3.57
C ALA A 48 13.16 5.43 3.28
N ALA A 49 12.97 4.57 4.30
CA ALA A 49 12.94 3.12 4.13
C ALA A 49 11.70 2.67 3.35
N ILE A 50 10.53 3.27 3.62
CA ILE A 50 9.30 3.03 2.85
C ILE A 50 9.48 3.40 1.38
N ARG A 51 10.15 4.53 1.11
CA ARG A 51 10.48 4.97 -0.25
C ARG A 51 11.36 3.96 -0.98
N GLU A 52 12.41 3.48 -0.31
CA GLU A 52 13.31 2.47 -0.88
C GLU A 52 12.55 1.18 -1.18
N PHE A 53 11.71 0.73 -0.25
CA PHE A 53 10.85 -0.45 -0.42
C PHE A 53 9.93 -0.32 -1.65
N PHE A 54 9.12 0.73 -1.74
CA PHE A 54 8.23 0.94 -2.89
C PHE A 54 8.99 1.15 -4.20
N SER A 55 10.17 1.78 -4.17
CA SER A 55 11.02 1.85 -5.35
C SER A 55 11.46 0.46 -5.81
N GLY A 56 11.84 -0.42 -4.87
CA GLY A 56 12.20 -1.79 -5.16
C GLY A 56 11.05 -2.57 -5.78
N THR A 57 9.85 -2.50 -5.20
CA THR A 57 8.66 -3.19 -5.73
C THR A 57 8.33 -2.73 -7.16
N HIS A 58 8.40 -1.44 -7.45
CA HIS A 58 8.17 -0.89 -8.79
C HIS A 58 9.20 -1.37 -9.82
N GLN A 59 10.45 -1.62 -9.41
CA GLN A 59 11.52 -2.06 -10.30
C GLN A 59 11.48 -3.55 -10.60
N MET A 60 10.86 -4.35 -9.73
CA MET A 60 10.79 -5.81 -9.88
C MET A 60 9.85 -6.27 -11.00
N ALA A 61 8.92 -5.42 -11.45
CA ALA A 61 7.89 -5.79 -12.43
C ALA A 61 7.81 -4.80 -13.60
N ASP A 62 7.56 -5.31 -14.81
CA ASP A 62 7.29 -4.53 -16.02
C ASP A 62 5.99 -3.75 -15.88
N GLU A 63 4.95 -4.41 -15.38
CA GLU A 63 3.67 -3.81 -14.99
C GLU A 63 3.40 -4.04 -13.50
N PHE A 64 2.87 -3.01 -12.83
CA PHE A 64 2.46 -3.05 -11.43
C PHE A 64 1.16 -2.25 -11.29
N LYS A 65 0.11 -2.88 -10.74
CA LYS A 65 -1.20 -2.24 -10.60
C LYS A 65 -1.86 -2.68 -9.29
N LEU A 66 -2.32 -1.71 -8.51
CA LEU A 66 -3.20 -1.92 -7.35
C LEU A 66 -4.62 -1.52 -7.69
N GLU A 67 -5.59 -2.34 -7.30
CA GLU A 67 -7.01 -2.06 -7.46
C GLU A 67 -7.77 -2.37 -6.19
N LEU A 68 -8.58 -1.43 -5.70
CA LEU A 68 -9.51 -1.69 -4.61
C LEU A 68 -10.57 -2.71 -5.08
N THR A 69 -10.73 -3.79 -4.34
CA THR A 69 -11.72 -4.85 -4.64
C THR A 69 -13.00 -4.70 -3.84
N GLY A 70 -13.05 -3.73 -2.93
CA GLY A 70 -14.19 -3.48 -2.08
C GLY A 70 -14.14 -2.10 -1.44
N PRO A 71 -15.16 -1.77 -0.64
CA PRO A 71 -15.25 -0.45 -0.04
C PRO A 71 -14.25 -0.27 1.11
N VAL A 72 -13.61 0.91 1.15
CA VAL A 72 -12.76 1.32 2.27
C VAL A 72 -13.61 1.52 3.52
N ARG A 73 -13.19 0.92 4.64
CA ARG A 73 -13.75 1.14 5.97
C ARG A 73 -12.84 2.10 6.71
N ALA A 74 -13.41 3.18 7.27
CA ALA A 74 -12.65 4.19 7.98
C ALA A 74 -13.40 4.65 9.22
N VAL A 75 -12.70 4.74 10.36
CA VAL A 75 -13.25 5.13 11.66
C VAL A 75 -12.12 5.61 12.56
N ALA A 76 -12.38 6.65 13.37
CA ALA A 76 -11.35 7.32 14.19
C ALA A 76 -10.13 7.68 13.33
N ASP A 77 -8.98 7.06 13.60
CA ASP A 77 -7.72 7.30 12.88
C ASP A 77 -7.30 6.11 12.02
N PHE A 78 -8.22 5.18 11.75
CA PHE A 78 -7.93 3.93 11.05
C PHE A 78 -8.68 3.83 9.73
N ALA A 79 -8.02 3.27 8.71
CA ALA A 79 -8.66 2.79 7.50
C ALA A 79 -8.25 1.34 7.21
N ALA A 80 -9.21 0.50 6.83
CA ALA A 80 -8.98 -0.87 6.37
C ALA A 80 -9.62 -1.08 5.00
N PHE A 81 -8.91 -1.70 4.07
CA PHE A 81 -9.38 -1.83 2.70
C PHE A 81 -8.83 -3.08 2.01
N PRO A 82 -9.69 -3.81 1.25
CA PRO A 82 -9.25 -4.91 0.41
C PRO A 82 -8.78 -4.37 -0.95
N MET A 83 -7.70 -4.94 -1.46
CA MET A 83 -7.17 -4.65 -2.79
C MET A 83 -6.55 -5.90 -3.42
N THR A 84 -6.30 -5.83 -4.73
CA THR A 84 -5.50 -6.82 -5.44
C THR A 84 -4.31 -6.11 -6.06
N VAL A 85 -3.12 -6.68 -5.91
CA VAL A 85 -1.95 -6.32 -6.73
C VAL A 85 -1.89 -7.24 -7.94
N THR A 86 -1.69 -6.66 -9.12
CA THR A 86 -1.36 -7.37 -10.35
C THR A 86 0.02 -6.95 -10.79
N THR A 87 0.91 -7.92 -11.01
CA THR A 87 2.25 -7.69 -11.55
C THR A 87 2.47 -8.52 -12.81
N LYS A 88 3.33 -8.01 -13.70
CA LYS A 88 3.86 -8.78 -14.84
C LYS A 88 5.37 -8.68 -14.92
N ILE A 89 6.00 -9.81 -15.20
CA ILE A 89 7.44 -9.95 -15.44
C ILE A 89 7.61 -10.82 -16.69
N GLY A 90 7.93 -10.21 -17.82
CA GLY A 90 7.92 -10.88 -19.12
C GLY A 90 6.54 -11.47 -19.42
N GLU A 91 6.48 -12.79 -19.65
CA GLU A 91 5.22 -13.51 -19.91
C GLU A 91 4.49 -13.94 -18.62
N MET A 92 5.15 -13.87 -17.45
CA MET A 92 4.54 -14.26 -16.19
C MET A 92 3.63 -13.15 -15.66
N SER A 93 2.41 -13.51 -15.27
CA SER A 93 1.50 -12.62 -14.55
C SER A 93 1.15 -13.20 -13.19
N MET A 94 1.21 -12.38 -12.15
CA MET A 94 0.83 -12.74 -10.79
C MET A 94 -0.22 -11.78 -10.27
N GLN A 95 -1.22 -12.31 -9.57
CA GLN A 95 -2.20 -11.56 -8.80
C GLN A 95 -2.18 -12.02 -7.36
N LEU A 96 -2.35 -11.08 -6.43
CA LEU A 96 -2.41 -11.36 -5.01
C LEU A 96 -3.42 -10.44 -4.34
N ASP A 97 -4.29 -11.01 -3.52
CA ASP A 97 -5.26 -10.25 -2.73
C ASP A 97 -4.65 -9.85 -1.39
N ILE A 98 -4.86 -8.59 -1.01
CA ILE A 98 -4.27 -7.96 0.15
C ILE A 98 -5.38 -7.25 0.93
N ILE A 99 -5.32 -7.32 2.25
CA ILE A 99 -6.03 -6.36 3.10
C ILE A 99 -4.98 -5.44 3.71
N ASP A 100 -5.10 -4.14 3.49
CA ASP A 100 -4.26 -3.15 4.16
C ASP A 100 -5.01 -2.49 5.30
N VAL A 101 -4.27 -2.17 6.37
CA VAL A 101 -4.74 -1.34 7.47
C VAL A 101 -3.78 -0.16 7.65
N PHE A 102 -4.29 1.04 7.52
CA PHE A 102 -3.58 2.29 7.79
C PHE A 102 -4.02 2.88 9.13
N THR A 103 -3.05 3.38 9.88
CA THR A 103 -3.25 4.30 11.00
C THR A 103 -2.76 5.69 10.58
N PHE A 104 -3.56 6.72 10.82
CA PHE A 104 -3.26 8.12 10.48
C PHE A 104 -2.93 8.92 11.75
N ASN A 105 -2.17 9.99 11.60
CA ASN A 105 -2.01 11.01 12.63
C ASN A 105 -2.93 12.22 12.39
N ASP A 106 -2.89 13.18 13.32
CA ASP A 106 -3.67 14.42 13.25
C ASP A 106 -3.34 15.28 12.01
N ALA A 107 -2.15 15.13 11.44
CA ALA A 107 -1.74 15.80 10.20
C ALA A 107 -2.28 15.11 8.93
N GLY A 108 -3.05 14.03 9.07
CA GLY A 108 -3.61 13.27 7.95
C GLY A 108 -2.57 12.43 7.20
N LYS A 109 -1.42 12.14 7.82
CA LYS A 109 -0.37 11.28 7.26
C LYS A 109 -0.47 9.87 7.84
N VAL A 110 -0.16 8.86 7.04
CA VAL A 110 -0.08 7.46 7.49
C VAL A 110 1.13 7.30 8.40
N VAL A 111 0.91 6.89 9.65
CA VAL A 111 1.98 6.57 10.62
C VAL A 111 2.26 5.08 10.72
N GLU A 112 1.29 4.23 10.37
CA GLU A 112 1.47 2.79 10.33
C GLU A 112 0.72 2.21 9.12
N MET A 113 1.37 1.35 8.36
CA MET A 113 0.78 0.50 7.32
C MET A 113 1.00 -0.96 7.69
N LYS A 114 -0.04 -1.78 7.63
CA LYS A 114 0.03 -3.24 7.78
C LYS A 114 -0.65 -3.90 6.59
N ALA A 115 0.10 -4.68 5.82
CA ALA A 115 -0.41 -5.45 4.70
C ALA A 115 -0.57 -6.93 5.09
N TYR A 116 -1.78 -7.44 4.98
CA TYR A 116 -2.12 -8.82 5.30
C TYR A 116 -2.28 -9.61 4.00
N TRP A 117 -1.28 -10.44 3.71
CA TRP A 117 -1.25 -11.36 2.57
C TRP A 117 -0.21 -12.46 2.81
N SER A 118 -0.27 -13.52 2.01
CA SER A 118 0.78 -14.55 1.94
C SER A 118 0.97 -15.02 0.50
N MET A 119 2.14 -15.58 0.18
CA MET A 119 2.36 -16.17 -1.15
C MET A 119 1.49 -17.39 -1.42
N ASP A 120 0.88 -18.00 -0.40
CA ASP A 120 -0.06 -19.12 -0.57
C ASP A 120 -1.35 -18.68 -1.29
N ASP A 121 -1.68 -17.38 -1.21
CA ASP A 121 -2.85 -16.78 -1.86
C ASP A 121 -2.54 -16.23 -3.27
N ALA A 122 -1.28 -16.33 -3.72
CA ALA A 122 -0.86 -15.85 -5.02
C ALA A 122 -1.47 -16.70 -6.15
N ARG A 123 -2.01 -16.02 -7.16
CA ARG A 123 -2.57 -16.62 -8.36
C ARG A 123 -1.70 -16.29 -9.55
N PHE A 124 -1.29 -17.31 -10.28
CA PHE A 124 -0.45 -17.17 -11.46
C PHE A 124 -1.28 -17.39 -12.73
N GLY A 125 -1.07 -16.53 -13.72
CA GLY A 125 -1.66 -16.62 -15.06
C GLY A 125 -0.82 -17.44 -16.02
#